data_AF-A0A1G1EA98-F1
#
_entry.id   AF-A0A1G1EA98-F1
#
_cell.length_a   1.000
_cell.length_b   1.000
_cell.length_c   1.000
_cell.angle_alpha   90.00
_cell.angle_beta   90.00
_cell.angle_gamma   90.00
#
_symmetry.space_group_name_H-M   'P 1'
#
loop_
_entity.id
_entity.type
_entity.pdbx_description
1 polymer ?
#
loop_
_entity_poly.entity_id
_entity_poly.type
_entity_poly.pdbx_seq_one_letter_code
_entity_poly.pdbx_strand_id
1 'polypeptide(L)'
;MTPSKDRSPIPELPLEAQYGKLSNDELASFLKRLAVLYKSPATGNLSLSEALEELASWVSKRATVSKTSSTTLRKQKTLGKPALDITQLKALDIKEVEKFIADERKSKIELIELASARFSIPRSQLKRLRTEEVRETIKAACLHEDSIEIISQEARREGLNRSS
;
A
#
# COMPACT_ATOMS: atom_id res chain seq x y z
N MET A 1 -46.73 40.19 -28.34
CA MET A 1 -45.28 40.11 -28.63
C MET A 1 -44.54 40.62 -27.40
N THR A 2 -43.32 40.12 -27.15
CA THR A 2 -42.41 40.34 -25.99
C THR A 2 -42.65 39.39 -24.79
N PRO A 3 -41.61 39.07 -23.99
CA PRO A 3 -40.77 37.91 -24.23
C PRO A 3 -40.65 36.98 -23.01
N SER A 4 -40.11 35.80 -23.31
CA SER A 4 -39.80 34.69 -22.42
C SER A 4 -39.01 35.08 -21.17
N LYS A 5 -39.64 34.79 -20.03
CA LYS A 5 -39.17 33.87 -18.98
C LYS A 5 -37.73 34.10 -18.51
N ASP A 6 -37.62 34.92 -17.47
CA ASP A 6 -36.51 35.02 -16.54
C ASP A 6 -35.87 33.66 -16.27
N ARG A 7 -34.66 33.49 -16.81
CA ARG A 7 -33.69 32.51 -16.32
C ARG A 7 -32.96 33.15 -15.14
N SER A 8 -33.49 32.92 -13.95
CA SER A 8 -32.69 33.04 -12.73
C SER A 8 -32.08 31.68 -12.39
N PRO A 9 -30.84 31.64 -11.91
CA PRO A 9 -30.04 30.41 -11.83
C PRO A 9 -30.61 29.48 -10.76
N ILE A 10 -30.61 28.18 -11.04
CA ILE A 10 -30.81 27.16 -10.02
C ILE A 10 -29.75 27.41 -8.95
N PRO A 11 -30.11 27.74 -7.71
CA PRO A 11 -29.14 27.65 -6.63
C PRO A 11 -28.85 26.15 -6.47
N GLU A 12 -27.64 25.72 -6.84
CA GLU A 12 -27.06 24.47 -6.36
C GLU A 12 -26.92 24.60 -4.85
N LEU A 13 -28.02 24.38 -4.14
CA LEU A 13 -28.02 24.12 -2.72
C LEU A 13 -27.24 22.83 -2.53
N PRO A 14 -26.11 22.84 -1.80
CA PRO A 14 -25.58 21.61 -1.25
C PRO A 14 -26.72 21.03 -0.40
N LEU A 15 -27.16 19.83 -0.73
CA LEU A 15 -27.97 19.01 0.17
C LEU A 15 -27.08 18.60 1.36
N GLU A 16 -26.60 19.58 2.11
CA GLU A 16 -26.11 19.43 3.48
C GLU A 16 -27.35 19.10 4.31
N ALA A 17 -27.68 17.81 4.29
CA ALA A 17 -28.64 17.20 5.18
C ALA A 17 -28.32 17.62 6.62
N GLN A 18 -29.13 18.54 7.17
CA GLN A 18 -29.20 18.88 8.59
C GLN A 18 -29.84 17.74 9.41
N TYR A 19 -29.46 16.50 9.15
CA TYR A 19 -29.80 15.36 10.01
C TYR A 19 -28.57 15.07 10.85
N GLY A 20 -28.68 15.32 12.17
CA GLY A 20 -27.62 15.03 13.13
C GLY A 20 -27.04 13.64 12.88
N LYS A 21 -25.70 13.54 12.93
CA LYS A 21 -24.89 12.36 12.58
C LYS A 21 -25.67 11.04 12.74
N LEU A 22 -26.22 10.54 11.63
CA LEU A 22 -26.93 9.26 11.61
C LEU A 22 -25.99 8.20 12.19
N SER A 23 -26.47 7.40 13.15
CA SER A 23 -25.65 6.32 13.68
C SER A 23 -25.39 5.31 12.55
N ASN A 24 -24.16 4.80 12.44
CA ASN A 24 -23.81 3.79 11.44
C ASN A 24 -24.72 2.54 11.55
N ASP A 25 -25.27 2.27 12.75
CA ASP A 25 -26.22 1.19 13.00
C ASP A 25 -27.61 1.47 12.37
N GLU A 26 -28.06 2.73 12.38
CA GLU A 26 -29.31 3.18 11.76
C GLU A 26 -29.19 3.20 10.24
N LEU A 27 -28.04 3.66 9.73
CA LEU A 27 -27.74 3.65 8.30
C LEU A 27 -27.74 2.22 7.74
N ALA A 28 -27.09 1.28 8.43
CA ALA A 28 -27.09 -0.11 8.02
C ALA A 28 -28.49 -0.74 8.08
N SER A 29 -29.30 -0.40 9.08
CA SER A 29 -30.68 -0.87 9.20
C SER A 29 -31.58 -0.30 8.08
N PHE A 30 -31.38 0.96 7.72
CA PHE A 30 -32.08 1.60 6.60
C PHE A 30 -31.74 0.93 5.27
N LEU A 31 -30.44 0.70 5.00
CA LEU A 31 -29.98 0.04 3.78
C LEU A 31 -30.51 -1.40 3.66
N LYS A 32 -30.61 -2.15 4.76
CA LYS A 32 -31.25 -3.48 4.76
C LYS A 32 -32.74 -3.42 4.43
N ARG A 33 -33.48 -2.45 5.00
CA ARG A 33 -34.91 -2.27 4.69
C ARG A 33 -35.09 -1.87 3.22
N LEU A 34 -34.21 -1.03 2.70
CA LEU A 34 -34.19 -0.64 1.29
C LEU A 34 -33.94 -1.86 0.40
N ALA A 35 -32.96 -2.70 0.73
CA ALA A 35 -32.67 -3.92 -0.02
C ALA A 35 -33.86 -4.89 -0.07
N VAL A 36 -34.58 -5.07 1.05
CA VAL A 36 -35.80 -5.90 1.10
C VAL A 36 -36.90 -5.36 0.19
N LEU A 37 -37.06 -4.04 0.11
CA LEU A 37 -38.03 -3.42 -0.80
C LEU A 37 -37.68 -3.69 -2.27
N TYR A 38 -36.39 -3.60 -2.63
CA TYR A 38 -35.89 -3.89 -3.97
C TYR A 38 -35.78 -5.38 -4.31
N LYS A 39 -36.04 -6.28 -3.35
CA LYS A 39 -36.10 -7.74 -3.55
C LYS A 39 -37.40 -8.22 -4.18
N SER A 40 -38.33 -7.31 -4.48
CA SER A 40 -39.64 -7.64 -5.03
C SER A 40 -39.54 -8.15 -6.49
N PRO A 41 -40.10 -9.33 -6.81
CA PRO A 41 -39.83 -10.04 -8.06
C PRO A 41 -40.53 -9.48 -9.32
N ALA A 42 -41.36 -8.44 -9.19
CA ALA A 42 -42.10 -7.87 -10.33
C ALA A 42 -41.39 -6.69 -11.01
N THR A 43 -40.61 -5.89 -10.26
CA THR A 43 -39.92 -4.67 -10.76
C THR A 43 -38.62 -4.36 -10.01
N GLY A 44 -38.21 -5.21 -9.07
CA GLY A 44 -37.01 -5.03 -8.26
C GLY A 44 -35.75 -5.44 -9.01
N ASN A 45 -34.72 -4.59 -8.95
CA ASN A 45 -33.40 -4.96 -9.45
C ASN A 45 -32.69 -5.81 -8.39
N LEU A 46 -32.62 -7.12 -8.64
CA LEU A 46 -32.04 -8.10 -7.72
C LEU A 46 -30.57 -7.77 -7.41
N SER A 47 -29.81 -7.35 -8.42
CA SER A 47 -28.41 -6.93 -8.26
C SER A 47 -28.27 -5.68 -7.39
N LEU A 48 -29.23 -4.76 -7.46
CA LEU A 48 -29.25 -3.59 -6.57
C LEU A 48 -29.54 -4.01 -5.13
N SER A 49 -30.44 -4.97 -4.92
CA SER A 49 -30.75 -5.48 -3.58
C SER A 49 -29.53 -6.17 -2.94
N GLU A 50 -28.78 -6.98 -3.70
CA GLU A 50 -27.56 -7.63 -3.22
C GLU A 50 -26.47 -6.61 -2.89
N ALA A 51 -26.23 -5.63 -3.77
CA ALA A 51 -25.27 -4.55 -3.53
C ALA A 51 -25.61 -3.72 -2.27
N LEU A 52 -26.91 -3.47 -2.03
CA LEU A 52 -27.38 -2.76 -0.83
C LEU A 52 -27.21 -3.62 0.44
N GLU A 53 -27.43 -4.93 0.38
CA GLU A 53 -27.17 -5.86 1.49
C GLU A 53 -25.68 -5.95 1.83
N GLU A 54 -24.82 -5.99 0.82
CA GLU A 54 -23.36 -5.96 1.01
C GLU A 54 -22.92 -4.65 1.65
N LEU A 55 -23.40 -3.51 1.13
CA LEU A 55 -23.04 -2.19 1.66
C LEU A 55 -23.53 -2.02 3.10
N ALA A 56 -24.75 -2.46 3.42
CA ALA A 56 -25.25 -2.47 4.79
C ALA A 56 -24.38 -3.33 5.72
N SER A 57 -23.94 -4.49 5.25
CA SER A 57 -23.05 -5.39 6.00
C SER A 57 -21.67 -4.76 6.26
N TRP A 58 -21.14 -4.02 5.30
CA TRP A 58 -19.89 -3.27 5.45
C TRP A 58 -20.03 -2.12 6.45
N VAL A 59 -21.13 -1.36 6.39
CA VAL A 59 -21.40 -0.27 7.33
C VAL A 59 -21.54 -0.79 8.76
N SER A 60 -22.28 -1.88 8.98
CA SER A 60 -22.37 -2.53 10.31
C SER A 60 -21.01 -3.02 10.80
N LYS A 61 -20.19 -3.64 9.94
CA LYS A 61 -18.83 -4.08 10.32
C LYS A 61 -17.93 -2.90 10.70
N ARG A 62 -18.10 -1.75 10.06
CA ARG A 62 -17.33 -0.53 10.40
C ARG A 62 -17.80 0.09 11.71
N ALA A 63 -19.11 0.04 11.99
CA ALA A 63 -19.70 0.52 13.24
C ALA A 63 -19.18 -0.26 14.47
N THR A 64 -19.07 -1.58 14.36
CA THR A 64 -18.57 -2.44 15.45
C THR A 64 -17.06 -2.25 15.71
N VAL A 65 -16.28 -1.94 14.67
CA VAL A 65 -14.86 -1.59 14.79
C VAL A 65 -14.67 -0.22 15.46
N SER A 66 -15.64 0.70 15.33
CA SER A 66 -15.55 2.03 15.95
C SER A 66 -15.93 2.07 17.44
N LYS A 67 -16.71 1.10 17.95
CA LYS A 67 -17.06 1.01 19.38
C LYS A 67 -15.98 0.30 20.22
N THR A 68 -14.96 -0.28 19.58
CA THR A 68 -13.85 -0.99 20.24
C THR A 68 -12.52 -0.23 20.16
N SER A 69 -12.55 1.08 19.85
CA SER A 69 -11.34 1.90 19.66
C SER A 69 -10.75 2.49 20.95
N SER A 70 -11.22 2.10 22.12
CA SER A 70 -10.48 2.28 23.37
C SER A 70 -9.94 0.92 23.80
N THR A 71 -8.62 0.77 23.80
CA THR A 71 -7.86 -0.39 24.29
C THR A 71 -8.07 -1.70 23.54
N THR A 72 -7.54 -1.80 22.31
CA THR A 72 -6.70 -2.97 21.98
C THR A 72 -5.90 -2.73 20.71
N LEU A 73 -4.57 -2.63 20.87
CA LEU A 73 -3.60 -3.10 19.90
C LEU A 73 -4.00 -4.50 19.43
N ARG A 74 -4.71 -4.63 18.31
CA ARG A 74 -4.89 -5.92 17.65
C ARG A 74 -4.73 -5.82 16.15
N LYS A 75 -3.49 -6.14 15.75
CA LYS A 75 -3.21 -7.28 14.89
C LYS A 75 -3.94 -7.21 13.55
N GLN A 76 -3.43 -6.34 12.70
CA GLN A 76 -3.52 -6.57 11.27
C GLN A 76 -2.79 -7.89 10.98
N LYS A 77 -3.59 -8.88 10.60
CA LYS A 77 -3.16 -10.21 10.15
C LYS A 77 -2.50 -10.06 8.78
N THR A 78 -1.29 -9.50 8.73
CA THR A 78 -0.38 -9.73 7.62
C THR A 78 0.18 -11.14 7.81
N LEU A 79 -0.30 -12.07 6.99
CA LEU A 79 0.30 -13.39 6.87
C LEU A 79 1.81 -13.22 6.60
N GLY A 80 2.60 -13.61 7.59
CA GLY A 80 3.98 -14.09 7.48
C GLY A 80 4.93 -13.29 6.60
N LYS A 81 5.65 -12.35 7.21
CA LYS A 81 7.11 -12.22 7.15
C LYS A 81 7.55 -11.37 8.32
N PRO A 82 8.63 -11.73 9.05
CA PRO A 82 9.27 -10.76 9.90
C PRO A 82 9.67 -9.62 8.95
N ALA A 83 9.19 -8.41 9.21
CA ALA A 83 9.86 -7.24 8.68
C ALA A 83 11.25 -7.29 9.30
N LEU A 84 12.20 -7.94 8.62
CA LEU A 84 13.61 -7.69 8.85
C LEU A 84 13.73 -6.18 8.70
N ASP A 85 14.09 -5.54 9.80
CA ASP A 85 14.22 -4.09 9.91
C ASP A 85 14.88 -3.56 8.64
N ILE A 86 14.08 -2.92 7.78
CA ILE A 86 14.52 -2.41 6.48
C ILE A 86 15.66 -1.39 6.69
N THR A 87 15.69 -0.78 7.87
CA THR A 87 16.76 0.09 8.39
C THR A 87 18.06 -0.67 8.67
N GLN A 88 17.99 -1.88 9.24
CA GLN A 88 19.17 -2.73 9.44
C GLN A 88 19.71 -3.22 8.08
N LEU A 89 18.82 -3.68 7.18
CA LEU A 89 19.18 -4.13 5.82
C LEU A 89 19.82 -3.02 4.97
N LYS A 90 19.44 -1.75 5.19
CA LYS A 90 20.07 -0.59 4.55
C LYS A 90 21.44 -0.23 5.11
N ALA A 91 21.67 -0.53 6.39
CA ALA A 91 22.90 -0.20 7.10
C ALA A 91 23.96 -1.32 7.06
N LEU A 92 23.64 -2.48 6.47
CA LEU A 92 24.59 -3.58 6.33
C LEU A 92 25.79 -3.17 5.48
N ASP A 93 26.98 -3.49 5.98
CA ASP A 93 28.25 -3.33 5.29
C ASP A 93 28.35 -4.30 4.10
N ILE A 94 29.13 -3.95 3.08
CA ILE A 94 29.29 -4.76 1.85
C ILE A 94 29.79 -6.18 2.20
N LYS A 95 30.66 -6.29 3.21
CA LYS A 95 31.17 -7.56 3.75
C LYS A 95 30.10 -8.40 4.45
N GLU A 96 29.11 -7.77 5.05
CA GLU A 96 27.99 -8.46 5.70
C GLU A 96 26.99 -8.94 4.65
N VAL A 97 26.79 -8.17 3.58
CA VAL A 97 25.99 -8.58 2.42
C VAL A 97 26.60 -9.79 1.74
N GLU A 98 27.92 -9.84 1.53
CA GLU A 98 28.59 -11.02 0.97
C GLU A 98 28.42 -12.27 1.83
N LYS A 99 28.57 -12.15 3.16
CA LYS A 99 28.30 -13.25 4.10
C LYS A 99 26.85 -13.69 4.03
N PHE A 100 25.92 -12.75 3.90
CA PHE A 100 24.49 -13.03 3.78
C PHE A 100 24.12 -13.73 2.47
N ILE A 101 24.82 -13.43 1.37
CA ILE A 101 24.64 -14.11 0.07
C ILE A 101 25.24 -15.51 0.08
N ALA A 102 26.36 -15.70 0.79
CA ALA A 102 27.05 -16.99 0.90
C ALA A 102 26.25 -18.03 1.71
N ASP A 103 25.40 -17.59 2.63
CA ASP A 103 24.53 -18.47 3.40
C ASP A 103 23.42 -19.09 2.54
N GLU A 104 23.55 -20.38 2.22
CA GLU A 104 22.56 -21.09 1.41
C GLU A 104 21.19 -21.28 2.07
N ARG A 105 21.13 -21.12 3.40
CA ARG A 105 19.90 -21.28 4.19
C ARG A 105 18.93 -20.10 4.04
N LYS A 106 19.36 -19.00 3.41
CA LYS A 106 18.56 -17.78 3.25
C LYS A 106 17.46 -17.97 2.22
N SER A 107 16.28 -17.45 2.54
CA SER A 107 15.14 -17.55 1.64
C SER A 107 15.30 -16.61 0.44
N LYS A 108 14.76 -17.02 -0.72
CA LYS A 108 14.71 -16.16 -1.92
C LYS A 108 14.08 -14.79 -1.60
N ILE A 109 13.10 -14.78 -0.70
CA ILE A 109 12.39 -13.57 -0.28
C ILE A 109 13.34 -12.62 0.47
N GLU A 110 14.15 -13.13 1.39
CA GLU A 110 15.13 -12.34 2.15
C GLU A 110 16.16 -11.70 1.20
N LEU A 111 16.64 -12.44 0.20
CA LEU A 111 17.55 -11.92 -0.81
C LEU A 111 16.91 -10.80 -1.63
N ILE A 112 15.63 -10.95 -2.01
CA ILE A 112 14.88 -9.91 -2.73
C ILE A 112 14.69 -8.67 -1.86
N GLU A 113 14.38 -8.86 -0.57
CA GLU A 113 14.19 -7.75 0.37
C GLU A 113 15.50 -6.98 0.57
N LEU A 114 16.60 -7.68 0.80
CA LEU A 114 17.95 -7.10 0.90
C LEU A 114 18.31 -6.31 -0.38
N ALA A 115 18.14 -6.92 -1.55
CA ALA A 115 18.44 -6.29 -2.82
C ALA A 115 17.61 -5.03 -3.08
N SER A 116 16.31 -5.08 -2.74
CA SER A 116 15.42 -3.93 -2.89
C SER A 116 15.69 -2.82 -1.88
N ALA A 117 16.13 -3.17 -0.66
CA ALA A 117 16.38 -2.22 0.41
C ALA A 117 17.73 -1.50 0.23
N ARG A 118 18.79 -2.25 -0.10
CA ARG A 118 20.16 -1.74 -0.16
C ARG A 118 20.53 -1.17 -1.54
N PHE A 119 20.24 -1.90 -2.60
CA PHE A 119 20.63 -1.54 -3.97
C PHE A 119 19.49 -0.91 -4.78
N SER A 120 18.32 -0.68 -4.16
CA SER A 120 17.11 -0.14 -4.81
C SER A 120 16.66 -0.90 -6.07
N ILE A 121 17.00 -2.19 -6.16
CA ILE A 121 16.64 -3.02 -7.31
C ILE A 121 15.14 -3.35 -7.26
N PRO A 122 14.37 -3.18 -8.36
CA PRO A 122 12.94 -3.46 -8.36
C PRO A 122 12.61 -4.90 -7.98
N ARG A 123 11.75 -5.08 -6.96
CA ARG A 123 11.26 -6.40 -6.54
C ARG A 123 10.60 -7.18 -7.68
N SER A 124 9.97 -6.50 -8.63
CA SER A 124 9.34 -7.10 -9.81
C SER A 124 10.34 -7.80 -10.72
N GLN A 125 11.55 -7.26 -10.87
CA GLN A 125 12.63 -7.86 -11.65
C GLN A 125 13.16 -9.10 -10.91
N LEU A 126 13.50 -8.95 -9.63
CA LEU A 126 14.08 -10.03 -8.82
C LEU A 126 13.13 -11.20 -8.57
N LYS A 127 11.81 -10.96 -8.57
CA LYS A 127 10.80 -12.04 -8.44
C LYS A 127 10.81 -13.00 -9.62
N ARG A 128 11.13 -12.51 -10.83
CA ARG A 128 11.14 -13.30 -12.08
C ARG A 128 12.40 -14.16 -12.22
N LEU A 129 13.49 -13.76 -11.58
CA LEU A 129 14.78 -14.43 -11.62
C LEU A 129 14.82 -15.67 -10.73
N ARG A 130 15.70 -16.62 -11.04
CA ARG A 130 16.03 -17.77 -10.18
C ARG A 130 16.80 -17.31 -8.94
N THR A 131 16.83 -18.14 -7.89
CA THR A 131 17.50 -17.78 -6.63
C THR A 131 19.00 -17.51 -6.84
N GLU A 132 19.65 -18.28 -7.72
CA GLU A 132 21.04 -18.10 -8.13
C GLU A 132 21.26 -16.78 -8.87
N GLU A 133 20.43 -16.48 -9.86
CA GLU A 133 20.46 -15.22 -10.62
C GLU A 133 20.25 -14.01 -9.70
N VAL A 134 19.40 -14.12 -8.68
CA VAL A 134 19.24 -13.08 -7.66
C VAL A 134 20.55 -12.87 -6.89
N ARG A 135 21.26 -13.94 -6.50
CA ARG A 135 22.56 -13.83 -5.83
C ARG A 135 23.61 -13.18 -6.73
N GLU A 136 23.66 -13.56 -8.00
CA GLU A 136 24.57 -12.94 -8.98
C GLU A 136 24.26 -11.46 -9.19
N THR A 137 22.98 -11.10 -9.27
CA THR A 137 22.55 -9.70 -9.40
C THR A 137 23.01 -8.89 -8.19
N ILE A 138 22.88 -9.44 -6.98
CA ILE A 138 23.35 -8.76 -5.77
C ILE A 138 24.87 -8.63 -5.77
N LYS A 139 25.61 -9.68 -6.16
CA LYS A 139 27.08 -9.62 -6.30
C LYS A 139 27.53 -8.55 -7.29
N ALA A 140 26.86 -8.47 -8.44
CA ALA A 140 27.14 -7.44 -9.45
C ALA A 140 26.89 -6.03 -8.89
N ALA A 141 25.82 -5.87 -8.09
CA ALA A 141 25.54 -4.60 -7.42
C ALA A 141 26.60 -4.23 -6.37
N CYS A 142 27.11 -5.19 -5.60
CA CYS A 142 28.24 -4.97 -4.69
C CYS A 142 29.49 -4.48 -5.43
N LEU A 143 29.88 -5.16 -6.50
CA LEU A 143 31.05 -4.76 -7.32
C LEU A 143 30.89 -3.36 -7.92
N HIS A 144 29.66 -2.98 -8.26
CA HIS A 144 29.38 -1.65 -8.79
C HIS A 144 29.58 -0.57 -7.72
N GLU A 145 29.12 -0.79 -6.49
CA GLU A 145 29.37 0.15 -5.37
C GLU A 145 30.87 0.28 -5.06
N ASP A 146 31.60 -0.83 -5.00
CA ASP A 146 33.05 -0.82 -4.79
C ASP A 146 33.78 -0.02 -5.87
N SER A 147 33.36 -0.19 -7.13
CA SER A 147 33.93 0.54 -8.27
C SER A 147 33.66 2.05 -8.16
N ILE A 148 32.44 2.44 -7.77
CA ILE A 148 32.08 3.85 -7.54
C ILE A 148 32.93 4.43 -6.40
N GLU A 149 33.14 3.67 -5.32
CA GLU A 149 33.95 4.12 -4.19
C GLU A 149 35.39 4.39 -4.63
N ILE A 150 36.01 3.47 -5.37
CA ILE A 150 37.38 3.63 -5.88
C ILE A 150 37.48 4.87 -6.78
N ILE A 151 36.54 5.04 -7.72
CA ILE A 151 36.52 6.22 -8.61
C ILE A 151 36.37 7.51 -7.79
N SER A 152 35.54 7.50 -6.76
CA SER A 152 35.35 8.66 -5.89
C SER A 152 36.61 9.01 -5.08
N GLN A 153 37.37 8.01 -4.64
CA GLN A 153 38.63 8.21 -3.93
C GLN A 153 39.71 8.75 -4.88
N GLU A 154 39.81 8.22 -6.09
CA GLU A 154 40.78 8.70 -7.09
C GLU A 154 40.45 10.13 -7.54
N ALA A 155 39.17 10.45 -7.75
CA ALA A 155 38.74 11.81 -8.07
C ALA A 155 39.09 12.81 -6.94
N ARG A 156 38.96 12.41 -5.67
CA ARG A 156 39.39 13.24 -4.53
C ARG A 156 40.90 13.44 -4.50
N ARG A 157 41.66 12.38 -4.79
CA ARG A 157 43.12 12.42 -4.83
C ARG A 157 43.64 13.31 -5.95
N GLU A 158 43.09 13.19 -7.16
CA GLU A 158 43.40 14.09 -8.27
C GLU A 158 42.99 15.53 -7.98
N GLY A 159 41.83 15.74 -7.35
CA GLY A 159 41.38 17.07 -6.94
C GLY A 159 42.36 17.74 -5.97
N LEU A 160 42.83 17.01 -4.96
CA LEU A 160 43.86 17.48 -4.03
C LEU A 160 45.17 17.83 -4.74
N ASN A 161 45.63 16.97 -5.65
CA ASN A 161 46.86 17.18 -6.42
C ASN A 161 46.78 18.35 -7.41
N ARG A 162 45.59 18.75 -7.85
CA ARG A 162 45.38 19.93 -8.72
C ARG A 162 45.21 21.23 -7.94
N SER A 163 44.87 21.14 -6.66
CA SER A 163 44.68 22.30 -5.76
C SER A 163 45.93 22.70 -4.97
N SER A 164 47.02 21.93 -5.07
CA SER A 164 48.36 22.28 -4.57
C SER A 164 49.24 22.82 -5.69
#